data_AF-A0A392U5I8-F1
#
_entry.id   AF-A0A392U5I8-F1
#
_cell.length_a   1.000
_cell.length_b   1.000
_cell.length_c   1.000
_cell.angle_alpha   90.00
_cell.angle_beta   90.00
_cell.angle_gamma   90.00
#
_symmetry.space_group_name_H-M   'P 1'
#
loop_
_entity.id
_entity.type
_entity.pdbx_description
1 polymer ?
#
loop_
_entity_poly.entity_id
_entity_poly.type
_entity_poly.pdbx_seq_one_letter_code
_entity_poly.pdbx_strand_id
1 'polypeptide(L)' 'MLVGINIDDSWLRAAATALHCKVGNVPFVYLGLPIGGNPRRLVFWEPVVTRIRIRLSGWKSRFLSFGGRLVLLKS' A
#
# COMPACT_ATOMS: atom_id res chain seq x y z
N MET A 1 -14.79 -3.23 6.20
CA MET A 1 -14.59 -1.85 6.71
C MET A 1 -14.83 -0.92 5.53
N LEU A 2 -15.70 0.07 5.68
CA LEU A 2 -15.96 1.09 4.65
C LEU A 2 -15.24 2.38 5.04
N VAL A 3 -14.49 2.98 4.12
CA VAL A 3 -13.82 4.26 4.34
C VAL A 3 -14.27 5.24 3.27
N GLY A 4 -14.78 6.40 3.69
CA GLY A 4 -15.18 7.47 2.79
C GLY A 4 -14.01 8.39 2.45
N ILE A 5 -13.89 8.79 1.19
CA ILE A 5 -12.95 9.82 0.74
C ILE A 5 -13.77 10.94 0.14
N ASN A 6 -13.69 12.14 0.72
CA ASN A 6 -14.39 13.34 0.23
C ASN A 6 -15.92 13.16 0.12
N ILE A 7 -16.54 12.52 1.12
CA ILE A 7 -17.99 12.31 1.23
C ILE A 7 -18.46 12.64 2.64
N ASP A 8 -19.74 12.97 2.78
CA ASP A 8 -20.35 13.25 4.07
C ASP A 8 -20.39 12.02 4.98
N ASP A 9 -20.12 12.24 6.26
CA ASP A 9 -20.09 11.19 7.28
C ASP A 9 -21.47 10.54 7.51
N SER A 10 -22.56 11.29 7.29
CA SER A 10 -23.92 10.77 7.34
C SER A 10 -24.16 9.71 6.26
N TRP A 11 -23.71 9.96 5.04
CA TRP A 11 -23.82 9.02 3.93
C TRP A 11 -22.92 7.79 4.15
N LEU A 12 -21.68 8.00 4.60
CA LEU A 12 -20.74 6.91 4.92
C LEU A 12 -21.33 5.94 5.95
N ARG A 13 -21.96 6.46 7.00
CA ARG A 13 -22.63 5.64 8.03
C ARG A 13 -23.84 4.89 7.49
N ALA A 14 -24.67 5.54 6.67
CA ALA A 14 -25.82 4.88 6.04
C ALA A 14 -25.37 3.72 5.14
N ALA A 15 -24.39 3.95 4.27
CA ALA A 15 -23.82 2.94 3.39
C ALA A 15 -23.16 1.78 4.17
N ALA A 16 -22.39 2.11 5.22
CA ALA A 16 -21.77 1.10 6.07
C ALA A 16 -22.81 0.23 6.79
N THR A 17 -23.91 0.82 7.25
CA THR A 17 -25.03 0.09 7.88
C THR A 17 -25.70 -0.85 6.89
N ALA A 18 -26.03 -0.36 5.68
CA ALA A 18 -26.65 -1.16 4.62
C ALA A 18 -25.78 -2.34 4.17
N LEU A 19 -24.46 -2.18 4.19
CA LEU A 19 -23.49 -3.21 3.81
C LEU A 19 -22.98 -4.04 5.00
N HIS A 20 -23.56 -3.87 6.20
CA HIS A 20 -23.10 -4.50 7.44
C HIS A 20 -21.58 -4.38 7.69
N CYS A 21 -21.02 -3.23 7.34
CA CYS A 21 -19.60 -2.92 7.46
C CYS A 21 -19.33 -1.96 8.63
N LYS A 22 -18.17 -2.11 9.27
CA LYS A 22 -17.64 -1.08 10.18
C LYS A 22 -17.16 0.14 9.39
N VAL A 23 -17.42 1.34 9.88
CA VAL A 23 -16.82 2.58 9.35
C VAL A 23 -15.34 2.63 9.77
N GLY A 24 -14.46 2.89 8.81
CA GLY A 24 -13.03 3.11 9.02
C GLY A 24 -12.63 4.55 8.77
N ASN A 25 -11.39 4.88 9.15
CA ASN A 25 -10.84 6.22 9.00
C ASN A 25 -9.47 6.20 8.30
N VAL A 26 -9.09 7.34 7.71
CA VAL A 26 -7.74 7.59 7.19
C VAL A 26 -6.84 8.25 8.24
N PRO A 27 -5.51 8.00 8.21
CA PRO A 27 -4.82 7.07 7.33
C PRO A 27 -4.90 5.61 7.79
N PHE A 28 -4.87 4.65 6.86
CA PHE A 28 -4.83 3.21 7.16
C PHE A 28 -3.94 2.46 6.15
N VAL A 29 -3.48 1.26 6.47
CA VAL A 29 -2.62 0.46 5.57
C VAL A 29 -3.48 -0.46 4.72
N TYR A 30 -3.34 -0.38 3.39
CA TYR A 30 -3.95 -1.28 2.43
C TYR A 30 -2.88 -1.91 1.54
N LEU A 31 -2.83 -3.24 1.49
CA LEU A 31 -1.82 -4.00 0.73
C LEU A 31 -0.36 -3.61 1.05
N GLY A 32 -0.10 -3.03 2.22
CA GLY A 32 1.22 -2.53 2.64
C GLY A 32 1.55 -1.10 2.18
N LEU A 33 0.57 -0.36 1.67
CA LEU A 33 0.67 1.06 1.35
C LEU A 33 -0.22 1.86 2.33
N PRO A 34 0.29 2.91 3.00
CA PRO A 34 -0.55 3.82 3.77
C PRO A 34 -1.46 4.63 2.85
N ILE A 35 -2.77 4.45 2.95
CA ILE A 35 -3.80 5.25 2.29
C ILE A 35 -4.10 6.49 3.13
N GLY A 36 -4.22 7.65 2.50
CA GLY A 36 -4.59 8.91 3.17
C GLY A 36 -3.45 9.63 3.90
N GLY A 37 -2.19 9.19 3.73
CA GLY A 37 -1.02 9.97 4.16
C GLY A 37 -0.55 10.97 3.10
N ASN A 38 0.51 11.74 3.41
CA ASN A 38 1.06 12.76 2.50
C ASN A 38 2.15 12.16 1.58
N PRO A 39 1.88 11.94 0.28
CA PRO A 39 2.84 11.34 -0.64
C PRO A 39 4.05 12.24 -0.94
N ARG A 40 4.01 13.53 -0.58
CA ARG A 40 5.14 14.46 -0.75
C ARG A 40 6.20 14.30 0.35
N ARG A 41 5.91 13.61 1.46
CA ARG A 41 6.86 13.40 2.55
C ARG A 41 7.65 12.11 2.31
N LEU A 42 8.98 12.18 2.41
CA LEU A 42 9.87 11.02 2.27
C LEU A 42 9.48 9.86 3.20
N VAL A 43 9.20 10.19 4.47
CA VAL A 43 8.82 9.20 5.52
C VAL A 43 7.57 8.39 5.15
N PHE A 44 6.66 8.92 4.32
CA PHE A 44 5.49 8.18 3.87
C PHE A 44 5.85 6.94 3.03
N TRP A 45 6.97 7.00 2.29
CA TRP A 45 7.42 5.93 1.41
C TRP A 45 8.32 4.90 2.09
N GLU A 46 8.80 5.16 3.31
CA GLU A 46 9.72 4.28 4.03
C GLU A 46 9.22 2.82 4.15
N PRO A 47 7.93 2.56 4.48
CA PRO A 47 7.41 1.18 4.55
C PRO A 47 7.44 0.47 3.19
N VAL A 48 7.17 1.22 2.11
CA VAL A 48 7.16 0.70 0.73
C VAL A 48 8.57 0.33 0.31
N VAL A 49 9.53 1.24 0.50
CA VAL A 49 10.95 1.03 0.19
C VAL A 49 11.50 -0.16 0.98
N THR A 50 11.19 -0.23 2.28
CA THR A 50 11.59 -1.36 3.13
C THR A 50 11.07 -2.69 2.58
N ARG A 51 9.80 -2.74 2.16
CA ARG A 51 9.20 -3.96 1.62
C ARG A 51 9.83 -4.40 0.29
N ILE A 52 10.15 -3.44 -0.58
CA ILE A 52 10.89 -3.69 -1.83
C ILE A 52 12.29 -4.24 -1.52
N ARG A 53 13.01 -3.62 -0.58
CA ARG A 53 14.34 -4.09 -0.15
C ARG A 53 14.31 -5.52 0.38
N ILE A 54 13.34 -5.87 1.22
CA ILE A 54 13.17 -7.25 1.75
C ILE A 54 12.88 -8.23 0.61
N ARG A 55 12.02 -7.87 -0.35
CA ARG A 55 11.76 -8.72 -1.51
C ARG A 55 13.01 -8.95 -2.34
N LEU A 56 13.82 -7.90 -2.55
CA LEU A 56 15.05 -7.95 -3.33
C LEU A 56 16.21 -8.63 -2.57
N SER A 57 16.24 -8.62 -1.24
CA SER A 57 17.35 -9.18 -0.46
C SER A 57 17.53 -10.69 -0.64
N GLY A 58 16.48 -11.41 -1.02
CA GLY A 58 16.55 -12.83 -1.39
C GLY A 58 17.24 -13.08 -2.75
N TRP A 59 17.32 -12.06 -3.59
CA TRP A 59 17.82 -12.15 -4.96
C TRP A 59 19.32 -11.83 -4.97
N LYS A 60 20.12 -12.79 -4.52
CA LYS A 60 21.57 -12.64 -4.59
C LYS A 60 21.99 -12.65 -6.07
N SER A 61 22.48 -11.50 -6.56
CA SER A 61 22.94 -11.31 -7.96
C SER A 61 23.90 -12.39 -8.46
N ARG A 62 24.65 -13.06 -7.58
CA ARG A 62 25.56 -14.16 -7.92
C ARG A 62 24.87 -15.44 -8.40
N PHE A 63 23.57 -15.62 -8.13
CA PHE A 63 22.79 -16.79 -8.54
C PHE A 63 21.85 -16.49 -9.71
N LEU A 64 21.83 -15.24 -10.20
CA LEU A 64 21.01 -14.83 -11.33
C LEU A 64 21.86 -14.80 -12.60
N SER A 65 21.36 -15.43 -13.66
CA SER A 65 21.92 -15.27 -14.99
C SER A 65 21.84 -13.80 -15.45
N PHE A 66 22.58 -13.43 -16.49
CA PHE A 66 22.47 -12.09 -17.07
C PHE A 66 21.03 -11.74 -17.48
N GLY A 67 20.33 -12.70 -18.12
CA GLY A 67 18.91 -12.57 -18.44
C GLY A 67 18.03 -12.41 -17.20
N GLY A 68 18.27 -13.20 -16.15
CA GLY A 68 17.54 -13.08 -14.88
C GLY A 68 17.70 -11.70 -14.21
N ARG A 69 18.90 -11.10 -14.30
CA ARG A 69 19.16 -9.74 -13.80
C ARG A 69 18.42 -8.68 -14.62
N LEU A 70 18.39 -8.80 -15.95
CA LEU A 70 17.68 -7.86 -16.81
C LEU A 70 16.17 -7.90 -16.58
N VAL A 71 15.60 -9.11 -16.47
CA VAL A 71 14.17 -9.29 -16.17
C VAL A 71 13.80 -8.69 -14.82
N LEU A 72 14.63 -8.88 -13.79
CA LEU A 72 14.43 -8.28 -12.47
C LEU A 72 14.39 -6.74 -12.51
N LEU A 73 15.29 -6.11 -13.27
CA LEU A 73 15.31 -4.66 -13.42
C LEU A 73 14.09 -4.10 -14.17
N LYS A 74 13.40 -4.93 -14.95
CA LYS A 74 12.23 -4.55 -15.76
C LYS A 74 10.90 -4.88 -15.09
N SER A 75 10.90 -5.55 -13.94
CA SER A 75 9.70 -6.01 -13.21
C SER A 75 9.23 -5.03 -12.15
#